data_AF-A0ABD1CTC2-F1
#
_entry.id   AF-A0ABD1CTC2-F1
#
_cell.length_a   1.000
_cell.length_b   1.000
_cell.length_c   1.000
_cell.angle_alpha   90.00
_cell.angle_beta   90.00
_cell.angle_gamma   90.00
#
_symmetry.space_group_name_H-M   'P 1'
#
loop_
_entity.id
_entity.type
_entity.pdbx_description
1 polymer ?
#
loop_
_entity_poly.entity_id
_entity_poly.type
_entity_poly.pdbx_seq_one_letter_code
_entity_poly.pdbx_strand_id
1 'polypeptide(L)'
;LEAKLQEQHSIQQQLDATSKLISTLQRRLDETQSTLQARDALVGNLQQKLSQSESQFRQVQDKLAKQVTQNVQLNRNVYILSGYPSCRDAPDQTGPQKLRVGSQTVQGYCEQDDYGGGWLVIQRRSSGGLGAESFNRSWADYRNGFGSLDGDHWWGLEKVHLLTKGHVHELLVEVTDGFWGIQWAKWNRFQLGSEMKRYEIVLLEGCSGNGTCYGLEKGEPFNTFDRSSSESCEEMVREGGWWLKSFCRSNLNAIIRSSGQESNMIWHHIQKLSSRIMIRMKIDNL
;
A
#
# COMPACT_ATOMS: atom_id res chain seq x y z
N LEU A 1 107.99 10.94 -0.38
CA LEU A 1 107.44 12.25 0.05
C LEU A 1 106.30 12.68 -0.89
N GLU A 2 106.53 12.66 -2.21
CA GLU A 2 105.51 12.99 -3.24
C GLU A 2 104.22 12.16 -3.15
N ALA A 3 104.30 10.85 -2.96
CA ALA A 3 103.10 9.99 -2.82
C ALA A 3 102.22 10.38 -1.60
N LYS A 4 102.84 10.73 -0.47
CA LYS A 4 102.13 11.23 0.72
C LYS A 4 101.48 12.59 0.48
N LEU A 5 102.10 13.44 -0.35
CA LEU A 5 101.57 14.75 -0.71
C LEU A 5 100.36 14.63 -1.65
N GLN A 6 100.40 13.69 -2.61
CA GLN A 6 99.25 13.35 -3.45
C GLN A 6 98.08 12.77 -2.65
N GLU A 7 98.35 11.88 -1.70
CA GLU A 7 97.34 11.31 -0.81
C GLU A 7 96.67 12.40 0.05
N GLN A 8 97.45 13.32 0.62
CA GLN A 8 96.94 14.46 1.37
C GLN A 8 96.08 15.38 0.50
N HIS A 9 96.47 15.64 -0.75
CA HIS A 9 95.68 16.45 -1.68
C HIS A 9 94.36 15.77 -2.07
N SER A 10 94.37 14.43 -2.27
CA SER A 10 93.18 13.62 -2.53
C SER A 10 92.20 13.64 -1.35
N ILE A 11 92.70 13.52 -0.11
CA ILE A 11 91.89 13.61 1.10
C ILE A 11 91.26 15.00 1.24
N GLN A 12 92.01 16.07 0.94
CA GLN A 12 91.47 17.43 0.96
C GLN A 12 90.35 17.62 -0.06
N GLN A 13 90.51 17.10 -1.29
CA GLN A 13 89.46 17.15 -2.31
C GLN A 13 88.20 16.37 -1.89
N GLN A 14 88.37 15.20 -1.25
CA GLN A 14 87.24 14.44 -0.69
C GLN A 14 86.54 15.19 0.44
N LEU A 15 87.29 15.86 1.32
CA LEU A 15 86.74 16.67 2.40
C LEU A 15 85.93 17.85 1.86
N ASP A 16 86.45 18.55 0.85
CA ASP A 16 85.79 19.67 0.19
C ASP A 16 84.51 19.21 -0.55
N ALA A 17 84.56 18.05 -1.22
CA ALA A 17 83.40 17.45 -1.87
C ALA A 17 82.32 17.04 -0.85
N THR A 18 82.73 16.48 0.30
CA THR A 18 81.82 16.07 1.38
C THR A 18 81.19 17.31 2.04
N SER A 19 81.96 18.38 2.26
CA SER A 19 81.45 19.65 2.77
C SER A 19 80.40 20.29 1.84
N LYS A 20 80.65 20.26 0.52
CA LYS A 20 79.66 20.67 -0.49
C LYS A 20 78.40 19.79 -0.48
N LEU A 21 78.55 18.49 -0.27
CA LEU A 21 77.40 17.58 -0.17
C LEU A 21 76.56 17.86 1.08
N ILE A 22 77.20 18.06 2.23
CA ILE A 22 76.53 18.37 3.51
C ILE A 22 75.72 19.66 3.39
N SER A 23 76.32 20.73 2.87
CA SER A 23 75.60 22.00 2.66
C SER A 23 74.41 21.87 1.69
N THR A 24 74.56 21.04 0.65
CA THR A 24 73.45 20.75 -0.28
C THR A 24 72.32 19.95 0.41
N LEU A 25 72.66 18.99 1.27
CA LEU A 25 71.69 18.20 2.03
C LEU A 25 70.96 19.05 3.08
N GLN A 26 71.68 19.93 3.77
CA GLN A 26 71.08 20.89 4.71
C GLN A 26 70.05 21.78 4.01
N ARG A 27 70.39 22.35 2.84
CA ARG A 27 69.44 23.16 2.07
C ARG A 27 68.17 22.37 1.68
N ARG A 28 68.32 21.12 1.24
CA ARG A 28 67.18 20.26 0.92
C ARG A 28 66.34 19.92 2.15
N LEU A 29 66.98 19.70 3.30
CA LEU A 29 66.27 19.45 4.55
C LEU A 29 65.41 20.67 4.93
N ASP A 30 65.97 21.87 4.86
CA ASP A 30 65.25 23.12 5.15
C ASP A 30 64.06 23.33 4.18
N GLU A 31 64.27 23.07 2.88
CA GLU A 31 63.21 23.11 1.85
C GLU A 31 62.08 22.10 2.16
N THR A 32 62.41 20.86 2.55
CA THR A 32 61.41 19.86 2.92
C THR A 32 60.66 20.21 4.19
N GLN A 33 61.34 20.78 5.18
CA GLN A 33 60.73 21.19 6.44
C GLN A 33 59.77 22.38 6.24
N SER A 34 60.14 23.34 5.39
CA SER A 34 59.25 24.42 4.97
C SER A 34 58.02 23.88 4.23
N THR A 35 58.22 22.89 3.34
CA THR A 35 57.11 22.25 2.61
C THR A 35 56.16 21.48 3.54
N LEU A 36 56.69 20.77 4.55
CA LEU A 36 55.88 20.07 5.55
C LEU A 36 55.04 21.04 6.38
N GLN A 37 55.64 22.15 6.85
CA GLN A 37 54.91 23.20 7.58
C GLN A 37 53.77 23.78 6.75
N ALA A 38 53.99 24.02 5.45
CA ALA A 38 52.93 24.50 4.55
C ALA A 38 51.81 23.47 4.38
N ARG A 39 52.13 22.17 4.31
CA ARG A 39 51.14 21.09 4.24
C ARG A 39 50.34 20.94 5.54
N ASP A 40 50.98 21.05 6.70
CA ASP A 40 50.30 20.97 8.00
C ASP A 40 49.28 22.11 8.15
N ALA A 41 49.65 23.32 7.74
CA ALA A 41 48.72 24.45 7.68
C ALA A 41 47.54 24.19 6.73
N LEU A 42 47.79 23.57 5.57
CA LEU A 42 46.73 23.18 4.63
C LEU A 42 45.80 22.12 5.21
N VAL A 43 46.33 21.11 5.90
CA VAL A 43 45.55 20.07 6.57
C VAL A 43 44.65 20.68 7.64
N GLY A 44 45.17 21.59 8.46
CA GLY A 44 44.36 22.33 9.45
C GLY A 44 43.20 23.09 8.80
N ASN A 45 43.46 23.79 7.69
CA ASN A 45 42.42 24.50 6.94
C ASN A 45 41.35 23.54 6.35
N LEU A 46 41.76 22.38 5.84
CA LEU A 46 40.83 21.36 5.33
C LEU A 46 39.98 20.75 6.43
N GLN A 47 40.57 20.44 7.59
CA GLN A 47 39.85 19.95 8.75
C GLN A 47 38.81 20.98 9.24
N GLN A 48 39.18 22.26 9.27
CA GLN A 48 38.24 23.32 9.62
C GLN A 48 37.08 23.39 8.61
N LYS A 49 37.36 23.39 7.30
CA LYS A 49 36.32 23.38 6.26
C LYS A 49 35.43 22.14 6.33
N LEU A 50 35.99 20.98 6.63
CA LEU A 50 35.23 19.75 6.81
C LEU A 50 34.26 19.88 7.99
N SER A 51 34.74 20.34 9.15
CA SER A 51 33.89 20.53 10.33
C SER A 51 32.76 21.55 10.10
N GLN A 52 33.04 22.61 9.34
CA GLN A 52 32.02 23.57 8.91
C GLN A 52 30.98 22.94 7.99
N SER A 53 31.42 22.17 6.98
CA SER A 53 30.53 21.48 6.06
C SER A 53 29.64 20.46 6.77
N GLU A 54 30.19 19.73 7.74
CA GLU A 54 29.43 18.77 8.55
C GLU A 54 28.37 19.47 9.40
N SER A 55 28.70 20.62 10.01
CA SER A 55 27.74 21.42 10.77
C SER A 55 26.61 21.95 9.90
N GLN A 56 26.94 22.47 8.71
CA GLN A 56 25.95 22.93 7.74
C GLN A 56 25.02 21.79 7.29
N PHE A 57 25.58 20.62 7.01
CA PHE A 57 24.80 19.45 6.61
C PHE A 57 23.81 19.02 7.70
N ARG A 58 24.25 18.95 8.96
CA ARG A 58 23.36 18.64 10.10
C ARG A 58 22.22 19.67 10.23
N GLN A 59 22.51 20.96 10.08
CA GLN A 59 21.47 21.99 10.12
C GLN A 59 20.43 21.83 9.02
N VAL A 60 20.87 21.47 7.79
CA VAL A 60 19.95 21.22 6.68
C VAL A 60 19.10 19.97 6.95
N GLN A 61 19.70 18.90 7.47
CA GLN A 61 18.97 17.69 7.86
C GLN A 61 17.91 17.98 8.93
N ASP A 62 18.23 18.74 9.97
CA ASP A 62 17.29 19.10 11.03
C ASP A 62 16.13 19.97 10.51
N LYS A 63 16.44 20.94 9.63
CA LYS A 63 15.42 21.77 8.98
C LYS A 63 14.49 20.92 8.12
N LEU A 64 15.05 20.01 7.31
CA LEU A 64 14.28 19.11 6.46
C LEU A 64 13.40 18.19 7.30
N ALA A 65 13.93 17.59 8.37
CA ALA A 65 13.17 16.72 9.27
C ALA A 65 11.96 17.44 9.89
N LYS A 66 12.15 18.69 10.34
CA LYS A 66 11.07 19.52 10.87
C LYS A 66 10.02 19.83 9.80
N GLN A 67 10.46 20.19 8.59
CA GLN A 67 9.55 20.51 7.49
C GLN A 67 8.77 19.28 7.01
N VAL A 68 9.41 18.11 6.91
CA VAL A 68 8.74 16.84 6.61
C VAL A 68 7.70 16.52 7.67
N THR A 69 8.05 16.63 8.96
CA THR A 69 7.11 16.39 10.07
C THR A 69 5.90 17.31 9.97
N GLN A 70 6.11 18.61 9.72
CA GLN A 70 5.03 19.58 9.57
C GLN A 70 4.14 19.27 8.35
N ASN A 71 4.73 18.90 7.21
CA ASN A 71 3.98 18.55 6.00
C ASN A 71 3.13 17.28 6.21
N VAL A 72 3.67 16.26 6.89
CA VAL A 72 2.93 15.05 7.24
C VAL A 72 1.74 15.37 8.16
N GLN A 73 1.95 16.24 9.16
CA GLN A 73 0.87 16.69 10.04
C GLN A 73 -0.21 17.46 9.29
N LEU A 74 0.17 18.38 8.40
CA LEU A 74 -0.77 19.15 7.59
C LEU A 74 -1.57 18.24 6.66
N ASN A 75 -0.92 17.30 5.97
CA ASN A 75 -1.60 16.32 5.11
C ASN A 75 -2.60 15.48 5.89
N ARG A 76 -2.22 15.02 7.10
CA ARG A 76 -3.13 14.28 7.98
C ARG A 76 -4.37 15.11 8.35
N ASN A 77 -4.19 16.39 8.69
CA ASN A 77 -5.30 17.29 9.02
C ASN A 77 -6.23 17.51 7.82
N VAL A 78 -5.68 17.62 6.61
CA VAL A 78 -6.47 17.73 5.38
C VAL A 78 -7.33 16.48 5.21
N TYR A 79 -6.76 15.28 5.32
CA TYR A 79 -7.52 14.04 5.15
C TYR A 79 -8.59 13.83 6.22
N ILE A 80 -8.34 14.22 7.47
CA ILE A 80 -9.37 14.17 8.53
C ILE A 80 -10.58 15.04 8.15
N LEU A 81 -10.35 16.22 7.54
CA LEU A 81 -11.42 17.13 7.14
C LEU A 81 -12.12 16.66 5.84
N SER A 82 -11.36 16.34 4.79
CA SER A 82 -11.87 16.04 3.44
C SER A 82 -12.26 14.57 3.22
N GLY A 83 -11.84 13.67 4.11
CA GLY A 83 -11.86 12.23 3.90
C GLY A 83 -10.59 11.73 3.20
N TYR A 84 -10.22 10.49 3.51
CA TYR A 84 -9.08 9.77 2.95
C TYR A 84 -9.38 9.33 1.50
N PRO A 85 -8.40 9.41 0.57
CA PRO A 85 -8.60 8.92 -0.79
C PRO A 85 -8.95 7.43 -0.88
N SER A 86 -8.39 6.61 0.02
CA SER A 86 -8.67 5.19 0.13
C SER A 86 -8.39 4.67 1.54
N CYS A 87 -8.74 3.42 1.83
CA CYS A 87 -8.35 2.79 3.09
C CYS A 87 -6.83 2.62 3.25
N ARG A 88 -6.05 2.62 2.16
CA ARG A 88 -4.57 2.64 2.26
C ARG A 88 -4.03 3.94 2.84
N ASP A 89 -4.78 5.03 2.71
CA ASP A 89 -4.39 6.36 3.21
C ASP A 89 -4.97 6.64 4.60
N ALA A 90 -5.90 5.79 5.06
CA ALA A 90 -6.50 5.88 6.37
C ALA A 90 -5.53 5.40 7.46
N PRO A 91 -5.75 5.74 8.74
CA PRO A 91 -4.92 5.26 9.83
C PRO A 91 -4.86 3.73 9.87
N ASP A 92 -3.75 3.18 10.37
CA ASP A 92 -3.52 1.75 10.58
C ASP A 92 -4.36 1.21 11.76
N GLN A 93 -5.68 1.39 11.68
CA GLN A 93 -6.67 0.90 12.61
C GLN A 93 -7.91 0.45 11.83
N THR A 94 -8.28 -0.82 12.01
CA THR A 94 -9.50 -1.39 11.44
C THR A 94 -10.75 -0.72 12.03
N GLY A 95 -11.68 -0.30 11.16
CA GLY A 95 -12.93 0.33 11.56
C GLY A 95 -13.50 1.33 10.55
N PRO A 96 -14.60 2.00 10.91
CA PRO A 96 -15.20 3.04 10.08
C PRO A 96 -14.27 4.24 9.87
N GLN A 97 -14.11 4.66 8.62
CA GLN A 97 -13.31 5.80 8.19
C GLN A 97 -14.05 6.65 7.17
N LYS A 98 -13.73 7.94 7.17
CA LYS A 98 -14.27 8.92 6.22
C LYS A 98 -13.49 8.85 4.91
N LEU A 99 -14.10 8.41 3.82
CA LEU A 99 -13.47 8.19 2.51
C LEU A 99 -14.00 9.15 1.44
N ARG A 100 -13.15 9.52 0.47
CA ARG A 100 -13.51 10.37 -0.67
C ARG A 100 -13.83 9.53 -1.90
N VAL A 101 -15.04 9.65 -2.42
CA VAL A 101 -15.53 8.96 -3.62
C VAL A 101 -16.03 10.01 -4.61
N GLY A 102 -15.24 10.26 -5.67
CA GLY A 102 -15.49 11.37 -6.58
C GLY A 102 -15.42 12.72 -5.84
N SER A 103 -16.51 13.50 -5.90
CA SER A 103 -16.66 14.78 -5.19
C SER A 103 -17.34 14.66 -3.82
N GLN A 104 -17.73 13.44 -3.42
CA GLN A 104 -18.43 13.20 -2.17
C GLN A 104 -17.51 12.57 -1.12
N THR A 105 -17.85 12.81 0.14
CA THR A 105 -17.21 12.14 1.26
C THR A 105 -18.22 11.24 1.96
N VAL A 106 -17.87 9.96 2.13
CA VAL A 106 -18.76 8.90 2.63
C VAL A 106 -18.05 8.09 3.71
N GLN A 107 -18.80 7.48 4.61
CA GLN A 107 -18.23 6.51 5.56
C GLN A 107 -18.01 5.16 4.85
N GLY A 108 -16.91 4.48 5.17
CA GLY A 108 -16.61 3.13 4.75
C GLY A 108 -15.85 2.38 5.84
N TYR A 109 -15.90 1.05 5.84
CA TYR A 109 -15.18 0.25 6.83
C TYR A 109 -13.83 -0.17 6.26
N CYS A 110 -12.75 0.29 6.89
CA CYS A 110 -11.39 -0.07 6.49
C CYS A 110 -10.89 -1.25 7.30
N GLU A 111 -10.44 -2.29 6.62
CA GLU A 111 -9.74 -3.45 7.17
C GLU A 111 -8.23 -3.23 6.98
N GLN A 112 -7.52 -3.11 8.09
CA GLN A 112 -6.09 -2.76 8.12
C GLN A 112 -5.19 -3.91 8.59
N ASP A 113 -5.75 -4.92 9.24
CA ASP A 113 -4.98 -6.00 9.85
C ASP A 113 -4.84 -7.17 8.88
N ASP A 114 -5.93 -7.53 8.20
CA ASP A 114 -5.96 -8.68 7.30
C ASP A 114 -5.37 -8.38 5.91
N TYR A 115 -4.71 -9.38 5.31
CA TYR A 115 -4.21 -9.36 3.92
C TYR A 115 -3.35 -8.12 3.57
N GLY A 116 -2.58 -7.62 4.54
CA GLY A 116 -1.69 -6.46 4.39
C GLY A 116 -2.41 -5.12 4.35
N GLY A 117 -3.65 -5.05 4.83
CA GLY A 117 -4.39 -3.82 5.09
C GLY A 117 -4.78 -3.00 3.85
N GLY A 118 -5.39 -1.84 4.12
CA GLY A 118 -5.85 -0.90 3.12
C GLY A 118 -7.10 -1.36 2.37
N TRP A 119 -7.84 -2.32 2.91
CA TRP A 119 -9.03 -2.89 2.27
C TRP A 119 -10.29 -2.12 2.66
N LEU A 120 -11.11 -1.74 1.68
CA LEU A 120 -12.45 -1.26 1.92
C LEU A 120 -13.42 -2.45 1.90
N VAL A 121 -14.09 -2.70 3.03
CA VAL A 121 -15.17 -3.70 3.10
C VAL A 121 -16.41 -3.14 2.40
N ILE A 122 -16.81 -3.78 1.30
CA ILE A 122 -17.99 -3.39 0.52
C ILE A 122 -19.21 -4.25 0.83
N GLN A 123 -18.99 -5.43 1.40
CA GLN A 123 -20.04 -6.27 1.95
C GLN A 123 -19.50 -7.00 3.18
N ARG A 124 -20.34 -7.10 4.20
CA ARG A 124 -20.11 -7.95 5.37
C ARG A 124 -21.40 -8.71 5.71
N ARG A 125 -21.27 -10.01 5.95
CA ARG A 125 -22.34 -10.90 6.42
C ARG A 125 -21.85 -11.74 7.56
N SER A 126 -22.65 -11.87 8.61
CA SER A 126 -22.40 -12.73 9.75
C SER A 126 -23.66 -13.50 10.14
N SER A 127 -23.50 -14.73 10.64
CA SER A 127 -24.63 -15.60 10.97
C SER A 127 -25.32 -15.19 12.27
N GLY A 128 -26.11 -14.11 12.22
CA GLY A 128 -26.95 -13.63 13.32
C GLY A 128 -26.19 -13.01 14.49
N GLY A 129 -26.74 -11.93 15.05
CA GLY A 129 -26.14 -11.19 16.17
C GLY A 129 -26.57 -9.72 16.21
N LEU A 130 -25.95 -8.94 17.10
CA LEU A 130 -26.07 -7.49 17.09
C LEU A 130 -25.48 -6.97 15.76
N GLY A 131 -26.32 -6.40 14.90
CA GLY A 131 -25.91 -5.88 13.59
C GLY A 131 -26.31 -6.74 12.38
N ALA A 132 -27.19 -7.74 12.54
CA ALA A 132 -27.81 -8.42 11.40
C ALA A 132 -28.67 -7.45 10.56
N GLU A 133 -28.57 -7.55 9.25
CA GLU A 133 -29.23 -6.66 8.28
C GLU A 133 -29.96 -7.48 7.21
N SER A 134 -31.10 -6.98 6.70
CA SER A 134 -31.79 -7.65 5.60
C SER A 134 -31.15 -7.28 4.27
N PHE A 135 -30.77 -8.30 3.49
CA PHE A 135 -30.22 -8.15 2.15
C PHE A 135 -31.25 -8.40 1.04
N ASN A 136 -32.47 -8.80 1.36
CA ASN A 136 -33.58 -8.75 0.42
C ASN A 136 -34.04 -7.29 0.26
N ARG A 137 -33.35 -6.57 -0.63
CA ARG A 137 -33.41 -5.12 -0.79
C ARG A 137 -33.58 -4.74 -2.25
N SER A 138 -34.16 -3.56 -2.48
CA SER A 138 -34.48 -3.06 -3.82
C SER A 138 -33.22 -2.70 -4.62
N TRP A 139 -33.36 -2.49 -5.93
CA TRP A 139 -32.28 -1.96 -6.76
C TRP A 139 -31.72 -0.65 -6.19
N ALA A 140 -32.60 0.25 -5.77
CA ALA A 140 -32.23 1.56 -5.23
C ALA A 140 -31.42 1.42 -3.94
N ASP A 141 -31.75 0.47 -3.08
CA ASP A 141 -31.00 0.17 -1.85
C ASP A 141 -29.60 -0.38 -2.19
N TYR A 142 -29.51 -1.36 -3.09
CA TYR A 142 -28.21 -1.92 -3.52
C TYR A 142 -27.32 -0.89 -4.23
N ARG A 143 -27.94 0.04 -4.96
CA ARG A 143 -27.25 1.17 -5.58
C ARG A 143 -26.60 2.08 -4.54
N ASN A 144 -27.37 2.47 -3.52
CA ASN A 144 -26.96 3.50 -2.55
C ASN A 144 -26.18 2.93 -1.35
N GLY A 145 -26.44 1.68 -0.99
CA GLY A 145 -25.93 1.01 0.20
C GLY A 145 -26.95 0.97 1.34
N PHE A 146 -26.78 0.01 2.24
CA PHE A 146 -27.63 -0.21 3.41
C PHE A 146 -26.87 -0.96 4.51
N GLY A 147 -27.46 -1.00 5.72
CA GLY A 147 -26.85 -1.62 6.89
C GLY A 147 -25.92 -0.70 7.67
N SER A 148 -25.26 -1.27 8.69
CA SER A 148 -24.34 -0.57 9.57
C SER A 148 -22.90 -1.02 9.31
N LEU A 149 -21.96 -0.08 9.25
CA LEU A 149 -20.54 -0.42 9.05
C LEU A 149 -19.96 -1.25 10.21
N ASP A 150 -20.55 -1.15 11.40
CA ASP A 150 -20.18 -1.95 12.57
C ASP A 150 -20.82 -3.37 12.56
N GLY A 151 -21.65 -3.67 11.56
CA GLY A 151 -22.35 -4.94 11.41
C GLY A 151 -22.46 -5.38 9.95
N ASP A 152 -23.52 -6.11 9.64
CA ASP A 152 -23.83 -6.53 8.28
C ASP A 152 -24.22 -5.31 7.45
N HIS A 153 -23.59 -5.17 6.28
CA HIS A 153 -23.85 -4.03 5.41
C HIS A 153 -23.51 -4.34 3.95
N TRP A 154 -24.10 -3.53 3.09
CA TRP A 154 -23.74 -3.40 1.69
C TRP A 154 -23.34 -1.95 1.45
N TRP A 155 -22.11 -1.72 1.04
CA TRP A 155 -21.59 -0.36 0.93
C TRP A 155 -22.29 0.41 -0.19
N GLY A 156 -22.64 -0.21 -1.32
CA GLY A 156 -23.41 0.42 -2.40
C GLY A 156 -22.71 0.40 -3.75
N LEU A 157 -23.42 -0.07 -4.78
CA LEU A 157 -22.87 -0.34 -6.12
C LEU A 157 -22.35 0.92 -6.81
N GLU A 158 -23.04 2.05 -6.69
CA GLU A 158 -22.63 3.29 -7.36
C GLU A 158 -21.28 3.77 -6.83
N LYS A 159 -21.07 3.68 -5.51
CA LYS A 159 -19.81 4.06 -4.88
C LYS A 159 -18.66 3.13 -5.31
N VAL A 160 -18.92 1.82 -5.41
CA VAL A 160 -17.93 0.85 -5.93
C VAL A 160 -17.61 1.11 -7.40
N HIS A 161 -18.62 1.40 -8.22
CA HIS A 161 -18.43 1.76 -9.62
C HIS A 161 -17.53 3.01 -9.76
N LEU A 162 -17.82 4.07 -9.01
CA LEU A 162 -17.04 5.31 -9.06
C LEU A 162 -15.57 5.10 -8.67
N LEU A 163 -15.28 4.27 -7.66
CA LEU A 163 -13.91 3.92 -7.28
C LEU A 163 -13.21 3.10 -8.37
N THR A 164 -13.86 2.04 -8.83
CA THR A 164 -13.24 1.09 -9.77
C THR A 164 -13.16 1.58 -11.21
N LYS A 165 -13.95 2.61 -11.57
CA LYS A 165 -13.88 3.26 -12.89
C LYS A 165 -12.60 4.09 -13.07
N GLY A 166 -12.11 4.71 -11.99
CA GLY A 166 -10.95 5.61 -12.06
C GLY A 166 -9.61 4.87 -12.08
N HIS A 167 -9.51 3.75 -11.34
CA HIS A 167 -8.28 3.00 -11.16
C HIS A 167 -8.56 1.50 -11.04
N VAL A 168 -7.57 0.67 -11.38
CA VAL A 168 -7.66 -0.79 -11.21
C VAL A 168 -7.67 -1.12 -9.72
N HIS A 169 -8.65 -1.93 -9.30
CA HIS A 169 -8.75 -2.41 -7.93
C HIS A 169 -8.53 -3.92 -7.88
N GLU A 170 -8.02 -4.39 -6.74
CA GLU A 170 -8.10 -5.78 -6.33
C GLU A 170 -9.47 -6.03 -5.68
N LEU A 171 -9.99 -7.24 -5.82
CA LEU A 171 -11.18 -7.74 -5.11
C LEU A 171 -10.78 -8.94 -4.26
N LEU A 172 -11.22 -8.99 -3.01
CA LEU A 172 -11.07 -10.15 -2.14
C LEU A 172 -12.45 -10.59 -1.64
N VAL A 173 -12.75 -11.87 -1.78
CA VAL A 173 -13.93 -12.51 -1.20
C VAL A 173 -13.44 -13.49 -0.15
N GLU A 174 -13.88 -13.30 1.08
CA GLU A 174 -13.63 -14.17 2.22
C GLU A 174 -14.94 -14.82 2.65
N VAL A 175 -14.91 -16.13 2.92
CA VAL A 175 -16.06 -16.91 3.37
C VAL A 175 -15.65 -17.96 4.40
N THR A 176 -16.58 -18.37 5.25
CA THR A 176 -16.41 -19.55 6.12
C THR A 176 -17.70 -20.35 6.21
N ASP A 177 -17.57 -21.66 6.33
CA ASP A 177 -18.64 -22.58 6.70
C ASP A 177 -18.55 -23.01 8.18
N GLY A 178 -17.59 -22.48 8.93
CA GLY A 178 -17.35 -22.79 10.34
C GLY A 178 -16.58 -24.09 10.58
N PHE A 179 -16.47 -24.98 9.59
CA PHE A 179 -15.79 -26.27 9.73
C PHE A 179 -14.37 -26.24 9.17
N TRP A 180 -14.20 -25.70 7.97
CA TRP A 180 -12.93 -25.74 7.22
C TRP A 180 -12.08 -24.47 7.39
N GLY A 181 -12.40 -23.67 8.40
CA GLY A 181 -11.77 -22.37 8.60
C GLY A 181 -12.12 -21.36 7.51
N ILE A 182 -11.35 -20.28 7.43
CA ILE A 182 -11.56 -19.19 6.48
C ILE A 182 -11.00 -19.57 5.10
N GLN A 183 -11.83 -19.43 4.07
CA GLN A 183 -11.46 -19.56 2.67
C GLN A 183 -11.55 -18.20 2.00
N TRP A 184 -10.60 -17.88 1.11
CA TRP A 184 -10.61 -16.63 0.38
C TRP A 184 -10.18 -16.80 -1.07
N ALA A 185 -10.73 -15.95 -1.93
CA ALA A 185 -10.35 -15.80 -3.33
C ALA A 185 -10.11 -14.31 -3.61
N LYS A 186 -8.98 -14.00 -4.23
CA LYS A 186 -8.55 -12.65 -4.56
C LYS A 186 -8.33 -12.51 -6.06
N TRP A 187 -8.94 -11.51 -6.67
CA TRP A 187 -8.69 -11.10 -8.04
C TRP A 187 -7.81 -9.86 -8.06
N ASN A 188 -6.76 -9.91 -8.88
CA ASN A 188 -5.80 -8.83 -9.04
C ASN A 188 -6.37 -7.62 -9.80
N ARG A 189 -7.44 -7.81 -10.57
CA ARG A 189 -8.11 -6.75 -11.34
C ARG A 189 -9.61 -6.93 -11.26
N PHE A 190 -10.30 -5.90 -10.77
CA PHE A 190 -11.74 -5.85 -10.58
C PHE A 190 -12.29 -4.49 -10.99
N GLN A 191 -13.40 -4.48 -11.73
CA GLN A 191 -14.12 -3.27 -12.08
C GLN A 191 -15.59 -3.53 -12.32
N LEU A 192 -16.44 -2.60 -11.85
CA LEU A 192 -17.87 -2.59 -12.15
C LEU A 192 -18.20 -1.62 -13.29
N GLY A 193 -19.16 -2.01 -14.12
CA GLY A 193 -19.82 -1.14 -15.09
C GLY A 193 -20.71 -0.09 -14.41
N SER A 194 -21.17 0.88 -15.19
CA SER A 194 -22.12 1.91 -14.71
C SER A 194 -23.52 1.33 -14.44
N GLU A 195 -24.38 2.11 -13.79
CA GLU A 195 -25.80 1.77 -13.60
C GLU A 195 -26.54 1.41 -14.89
N MET A 196 -26.25 2.11 -16.00
CA MET A 196 -26.82 1.82 -17.32
C MET A 196 -26.47 0.41 -17.82
N LYS A 197 -25.29 -0.08 -17.43
CA LYS A 197 -24.82 -1.45 -17.67
C LYS A 197 -25.14 -2.39 -16.50
N ARG A 198 -26.06 -1.99 -15.63
CA ARG A 198 -26.53 -2.75 -14.45
C ARG A 198 -25.39 -3.23 -13.55
N TYR A 199 -24.38 -2.39 -13.37
CA TYR A 199 -23.21 -2.69 -12.54
C TYR A 199 -22.57 -4.05 -12.85
N GLU A 200 -22.56 -4.46 -14.12
CA GLU A 200 -21.93 -5.71 -14.53
C GLU A 200 -20.46 -5.76 -14.13
N ILE A 201 -19.92 -6.95 -13.88
CA ILE A 201 -18.48 -7.12 -13.64
C ILE A 201 -17.75 -7.01 -14.99
N VAL A 202 -17.17 -5.85 -15.29
CA VAL A 202 -16.51 -5.61 -16.60
C VAL A 202 -15.07 -6.11 -16.64
N LEU A 203 -14.42 -6.22 -15.48
CA LEU A 203 -13.06 -6.74 -15.34
C LEU A 203 -12.99 -7.64 -14.11
N LEU A 204 -12.44 -8.85 -14.27
CA LEU A 204 -12.25 -9.82 -13.20
C LEU A 204 -11.13 -10.79 -13.60
N GLU A 205 -9.90 -10.55 -13.13
CA GLU A 205 -8.71 -11.28 -13.62
C GLU A 205 -7.70 -11.60 -12.51
N GLY A 206 -6.89 -12.63 -12.75
CA GLY A 206 -5.77 -13.02 -11.88
C GLY A 206 -6.24 -13.52 -10.52
N CYS A 207 -7.17 -14.47 -10.51
CA CYS A 207 -7.67 -15.06 -9.28
C CYS A 207 -6.60 -15.95 -8.60
N SER A 208 -6.46 -15.82 -7.29
CA SER A 208 -5.65 -16.69 -6.44
C SER A 208 -6.25 -16.80 -5.03
N GLY A 209 -5.83 -17.79 -4.26
CA GLY A 209 -6.29 -17.98 -2.88
C GLY A 209 -6.45 -19.46 -2.54
N ASN A 210 -6.92 -19.73 -1.32
CA ASN A 210 -7.24 -21.09 -0.86
C ASN A 210 -8.73 -21.45 -1.06
N GLY A 211 -9.56 -20.50 -1.49
CA GLY A 211 -10.95 -20.70 -1.86
C GLY A 211 -11.18 -20.79 -3.37
N THR A 212 -12.44 -21.01 -3.77
CA THR A 212 -12.83 -21.12 -5.17
C THR A 212 -12.96 -19.77 -5.88
N CYS A 213 -12.49 -19.71 -7.13
CA CYS A 213 -12.60 -18.57 -8.04
C CYS A 213 -13.87 -18.59 -8.91
N TYR A 214 -14.70 -19.63 -8.79
CA TYR A 214 -15.86 -19.85 -9.66
C TYR A 214 -17.16 -19.30 -9.07
N GLY A 215 -17.05 -18.36 -8.12
CA GLY A 215 -18.21 -17.74 -7.46
C GLY A 215 -18.67 -16.43 -8.09
N LEU A 216 -17.86 -15.81 -8.95
CA LEU A 216 -18.13 -14.59 -9.70
C LEU A 216 -17.55 -14.73 -11.10
N GLU A 217 -18.22 -14.16 -12.11
CA GLU A 217 -17.69 -14.14 -13.47
C GLU A 217 -17.83 -12.78 -14.15
N LYS A 218 -16.96 -12.54 -15.13
CA LYS A 218 -17.01 -11.34 -15.97
C LYS A 218 -18.28 -11.34 -16.85
N GLY A 219 -18.90 -10.18 -16.99
CA GLY A 219 -20.08 -9.94 -17.85
C GLY A 219 -21.42 -10.24 -17.18
N GLU A 220 -21.41 -10.71 -15.93
CA GLU A 220 -22.64 -10.95 -15.17
C GLU A 220 -23.25 -9.60 -14.73
N PRO A 221 -24.51 -9.29 -15.07
CA PRO A 221 -25.19 -8.10 -14.57
C PRO A 221 -25.62 -8.30 -13.11
N PHE A 222 -25.73 -7.21 -12.35
CA PHE A 222 -26.35 -7.26 -11.03
C PHE A 222 -27.87 -7.38 -11.15
N ASN A 223 -28.50 -8.15 -10.26
CA ASN A 223 -29.94 -8.37 -10.23
C ASN A 223 -30.48 -8.16 -8.81
N THR A 224 -31.70 -7.64 -8.70
CA THR A 224 -32.50 -7.54 -7.47
C THR A 224 -33.94 -7.99 -7.77
N PHE A 225 -34.76 -8.21 -6.74
CA PHE A 225 -36.14 -8.70 -6.91
C PHE A 225 -37.01 -7.79 -7.79
N ASP A 226 -36.75 -6.49 -7.80
CA ASP A 226 -37.44 -5.47 -8.58
C ASP A 226 -36.74 -5.13 -9.91
N ARG A 227 -35.54 -5.69 -10.15
CA ARG A 227 -34.77 -5.47 -11.38
C ARG A 227 -33.87 -6.67 -11.68
N SER A 228 -34.46 -7.67 -12.32
CA SER A 228 -33.77 -8.89 -12.75
C SER A 228 -33.91 -9.11 -14.26
N SER A 229 -32.88 -9.69 -14.88
CA SER A 229 -32.99 -10.32 -16.19
C SER A 229 -32.71 -11.83 -16.14
N SER A 230 -32.61 -12.41 -14.95
CA SER A 230 -32.31 -13.83 -14.78
C SER A 230 -33.60 -14.62 -14.58
N GLU A 231 -34.07 -15.26 -15.64
CA GLU A 231 -35.22 -16.17 -15.59
C GLU A 231 -34.88 -17.48 -14.84
N SER A 232 -33.63 -17.95 -14.95
CA SER A 232 -33.22 -19.24 -14.39
C SER A 232 -32.95 -19.23 -12.88
N CYS A 233 -32.82 -18.05 -12.27
CA CYS A 233 -32.43 -17.90 -10.85
C CYS A 233 -33.42 -17.05 -10.05
N GLU A 234 -34.68 -17.00 -10.47
CA GLU A 234 -35.70 -16.12 -9.89
C GLU A 234 -35.81 -16.27 -8.36
N GLU A 235 -35.72 -17.49 -7.84
CA GLU A 235 -35.75 -17.75 -6.40
C GLU A 235 -34.60 -17.05 -5.66
N MET A 236 -33.37 -17.15 -6.15
CA MET A 236 -32.20 -16.51 -5.52
C MET A 236 -32.27 -14.98 -5.55
N VAL A 237 -32.86 -14.41 -6.61
CA VAL A 237 -33.05 -12.97 -6.73
C VAL A 237 -33.95 -12.44 -5.61
N ARG A 238 -34.92 -13.23 -5.14
CA ARG A 238 -35.84 -12.87 -4.05
C ARG A 238 -35.20 -12.93 -2.67
N GLU A 239 -33.97 -13.41 -2.56
CA GLU A 239 -33.27 -13.57 -1.28
C GLU A 239 -32.16 -12.55 -1.07
N GLY A 240 -31.64 -11.98 -2.14
CA GLY A 240 -30.63 -10.94 -2.09
C GLY A 240 -30.10 -10.60 -3.48
N GLY A 241 -29.68 -9.35 -3.65
CA GLY A 241 -29.16 -8.88 -4.93
C GLY A 241 -27.77 -9.42 -5.21
N TRP A 242 -27.52 -9.89 -6.44
CA TRP A 242 -26.26 -10.53 -6.80
C TRP A 242 -25.95 -10.46 -8.31
N TRP A 243 -24.68 -10.67 -8.66
CA TRP A 243 -24.24 -10.94 -10.03
C TRP A 243 -24.58 -12.39 -10.39
N LEU A 244 -25.78 -12.60 -10.92
CA LEU A 244 -26.32 -13.93 -11.19
C LEU A 244 -26.11 -14.31 -12.66
N LYS A 245 -25.69 -15.54 -12.86
CA LYS A 245 -25.61 -16.24 -14.15
C LYS A 245 -26.48 -17.48 -14.15
N SER A 246 -26.59 -18.12 -15.31
CA SER A 246 -27.07 -19.49 -15.46
C SER A 246 -26.48 -20.42 -14.38
N PHE A 247 -27.31 -21.33 -13.85
CA PHE A 247 -27.00 -22.29 -12.79
C PHE A 247 -26.90 -21.76 -11.35
N CYS A 248 -27.07 -20.45 -11.12
CA CYS A 248 -27.33 -19.89 -9.78
C CYS A 248 -26.33 -20.37 -8.70
N ARG A 249 -25.03 -20.32 -9.02
CA ARG A 249 -24.00 -21.03 -8.24
C ARG A 249 -23.60 -20.33 -6.95
N SER A 250 -23.83 -19.02 -6.86
CA SER A 250 -23.43 -18.19 -5.73
C SER A 250 -24.46 -17.11 -5.49
N ASN A 251 -24.72 -16.83 -4.23
CA ASN A 251 -25.35 -15.62 -3.76
C ASN A 251 -24.93 -15.39 -2.31
N LEU A 252 -23.85 -14.64 -2.09
CA LEU A 252 -23.41 -14.28 -0.74
C LEU A 252 -24.33 -13.25 -0.08
N ASN A 253 -25.29 -12.71 -0.82
CA ASN A 253 -26.29 -11.78 -0.32
C ASN A 253 -27.62 -12.46 0.03
N ALA A 254 -27.79 -13.76 -0.22
CA ALA A 254 -29.00 -14.49 0.12
C ALA A 254 -29.26 -14.54 1.64
N ILE A 255 -30.46 -14.98 2.01
CA ILE A 255 -30.93 -15.01 3.39
C ILE A 255 -30.10 -16.00 4.21
N ILE A 256 -29.65 -15.54 5.38
CA ILE A 256 -29.10 -16.40 6.42
C ILE A 256 -30.26 -16.79 7.34
N ARG A 257 -30.49 -18.09 7.51
CA ARG A 257 -31.50 -18.61 8.43
C ARG A 257 -30.86 -18.99 9.76
N SER A 258 -31.62 -18.93 10.85
CA SER A 258 -31.18 -19.31 12.19
C SER A 258 -30.77 -20.79 12.27
N SER A 259 -30.00 -21.15 13.31
CA SER A 259 -29.45 -22.50 13.48
C SER A 259 -30.52 -23.59 13.36
N GLY A 260 -30.22 -24.62 12.56
CA GLY A 260 -31.13 -25.73 12.26
C GLY A 260 -31.91 -25.61 10.94
N GLN A 261 -31.77 -24.49 10.20
CA GLN A 261 -32.26 -24.39 8.81
C GLN A 261 -31.11 -24.14 7.82
N GLU A 262 -31.21 -24.72 6.64
CA GLU A 262 -30.29 -24.47 5.53
C GLU A 262 -30.38 -22.97 5.16
N SER A 263 -29.25 -22.26 5.30
CA SER A 263 -29.11 -20.89 4.80
C SER A 263 -28.82 -20.95 3.31
N ASN A 264 -29.36 -20.00 2.56
CA ASN A 264 -29.17 -19.96 1.12
C ASN A 264 -28.00 -19.06 0.70
N MET A 265 -27.25 -18.53 1.68
CA MET A 265 -25.98 -17.83 1.43
C MET A 265 -24.94 -18.84 0.92
N ILE A 266 -24.74 -18.85 -0.39
CA ILE A 266 -23.96 -19.88 -1.09
C ILE A 266 -22.78 -19.25 -1.82
N TRP A 267 -21.65 -19.95 -1.78
CA TRP A 267 -20.48 -19.66 -2.60
C TRP A 267 -20.08 -20.94 -3.36
N HIS A 268 -20.29 -20.93 -4.68
CA HIS A 268 -20.05 -22.06 -5.58
C HIS A 268 -20.68 -23.37 -5.06
N HIS A 269 -22.01 -23.35 -4.90
CA HIS A 269 -22.84 -24.47 -4.40
C HIS A 269 -22.64 -24.89 -2.95
N ILE A 270 -21.75 -24.22 -2.20
CA ILE A 270 -21.51 -24.52 -0.78
C ILE A 270 -22.10 -23.42 0.09
N GLN A 271 -22.94 -23.81 1.04
CA GLN A 271 -23.49 -22.91 2.06
C GLN A 271 -22.37 -22.30 2.93
N LYS A 272 -22.53 -21.02 3.26
CA LYS A 272 -21.60 -20.25 4.11
C LYS A 272 -22.35 -19.63 5.29
N LEU A 273 -21.60 -19.36 6.35
CA LEU A 273 -22.08 -18.76 7.60
C LEU A 273 -21.72 -17.27 7.68
N SER A 274 -20.56 -16.88 7.15
CA SER A 274 -20.17 -15.48 7.03
C SER A 274 -19.48 -15.22 5.70
N SER A 275 -19.51 -13.96 5.28
CA SER A 275 -18.70 -13.49 4.16
C SER A 275 -18.24 -12.05 4.37
N ARG A 276 -17.08 -11.73 3.78
CA ARG A 276 -16.60 -10.36 3.59
C ARG A 276 -16.20 -10.19 2.13
N ILE A 277 -16.67 -9.13 1.49
CA ILE A 277 -16.20 -8.72 0.16
C ILE A 277 -15.49 -7.39 0.31
N MET A 278 -14.26 -7.33 -0.16
CA MET A 278 -13.37 -6.18 0.04
C MET A 278 -12.73 -5.76 -1.28
N ILE A 279 -12.51 -4.46 -1.45
CA ILE A 279 -11.76 -3.93 -2.58
C ILE A 279 -10.61 -3.06 -2.10
N ARG A 280 -9.54 -3.00 -2.90
CA ARG A 280 -8.38 -2.16 -2.60
C ARG A 280 -7.76 -1.67 -3.89
N MET A 281 -7.38 -0.39 -3.96
CA MET A 281 -6.69 0.13 -5.14
C MET A 281 -5.38 -0.64 -5.35
N LYS A 282 -5.15 -1.09 -6.59
CA LYS A 282 -3.90 -1.74 -6.96
C LYS A 282 -2.86 -0.65 -7.27
N ILE A 283 -1.73 -0.72 -6.58
CA ILE A 283 -0.55 0.09 -6.89
C ILE A 283 0.32 -0.79 -7.78
N ASP A 284 0.32 -0.53 -9.08
CA ASP A 284 1.30 -1.15 -9.98
C ASP A 284 2.65 -0.50 -9.65
N ASN A 285 3.61 -1.28 -9.14
CA ASN A 285 4.98 -0.81 -8.97
C ASN A 285 5.53 -0.48 -10.37
N LEU A 286 5.87 0.79 -10.59
CA LEU A 286 6.65 1.24 -11.75
C LEU A 286 8.07 0.66 -11.71
#